data_AF-A0A7Y3U317-F1
#
_entry.id   AF-A0A7Y3U317-F1
#
_cell.length_a   1.000
_cell.length_b   1.000
_cell.length_c   1.000
_cell.angle_alpha   90.00
_cell.angle_beta   90.00
_cell.angle_gamma   90.00
#
_symmetry.space_group_name_H-M   'P 1'
#
loop_
_entity.id
_entity.type
_entity.pdbx_description
1 polymer ?
#
loop_
_entity_poly.entity_id
_entity_poly.type
_entity_poly.pdbx_seq_one_letter_code
_entity_poly.pdbx_strand_id
1 'polypeptide(L)'
;MGQGKSKKISNELRPEYNFDYSKAVRGKYYKRILDEGANVVMLEPDVAKAFVDSAAVNDALRSLLNLTRTTQRLTKHSSKRAIARR
;
A
#
# COMPACT_ATOMS: atom_id res chain seq x y z
N MET A 1 -12.70 7.46 55.62
CA MET A 1 -12.62 6.56 54.45
C MET A 1 -11.78 7.25 53.38
N GLY A 2 -10.48 6.95 53.31
CA GLY A 2 -9.61 7.60 52.34
C GLY A 2 -8.44 6.67 52.01
N GLN A 3 -8.35 6.27 50.75
CA GLN A 3 -7.38 6.80 49.79
C GLN A 3 -7.46 5.95 48.52
N GLY A 4 -7.87 6.57 47.41
CA GLY A 4 -7.75 5.99 46.07
C GLY A 4 -6.28 5.98 45.68
N LYS A 5 -5.70 4.79 45.46
CA LYS A 5 -4.31 4.67 45.03
C LYS A 5 -4.17 5.10 43.57
N SER A 6 -3.66 6.30 43.35
CA SER A 6 -3.20 6.77 42.05
C SER A 6 -2.05 5.88 41.57
N LYS A 7 -2.29 5.14 40.48
CA LYS A 7 -1.30 4.26 39.84
C LYS A 7 -0.32 5.16 39.09
N LYS A 8 0.85 5.45 39.69
CA LYS A 8 1.94 6.13 38.98
C LYS A 8 2.33 5.26 37.78
N ILE A 9 2.02 5.72 36.58
CA ILE A 9 2.50 5.12 35.34
C ILE A 9 3.98 5.48 35.30
N SER A 10 4.86 4.55 35.67
CA SER A 10 6.29 4.74 35.53
C SER A 10 6.61 4.84 34.04
N ASN A 11 7.22 5.95 33.65
CA ASN A 11 7.58 6.26 32.26
C ASN A 11 8.87 5.50 31.84
N GLU A 12 9.10 4.33 32.43
CA GLU A 12 10.33 3.57 32.34
C GLU A 12 10.17 2.41 31.35
N LEU A 13 11.20 2.18 30.53
CA LEU A 13 11.27 1.04 29.64
C LEU A 13 11.35 -0.26 30.46
N ARG A 14 10.79 -1.34 29.92
CA ARG A 14 10.88 -2.64 30.59
C ARG A 14 12.34 -3.11 30.65
N PRO A 15 12.75 -3.86 31.70
CA PRO A 15 14.13 -4.33 31.85
C PRO A 15 14.67 -5.13 30.65
N GLU A 16 13.79 -5.79 29.90
CA GLU A 16 14.19 -6.56 28.70
C GLU A 16 14.62 -5.66 27.53
N TYR A 17 14.27 -4.37 27.56
CA TYR A 17 14.64 -3.39 26.54
C TYR A 17 15.98 -2.72 26.86
N ASN A 18 17.06 -3.49 26.78
CA ASN A 18 18.42 -2.95 26.80
C ASN A 18 18.98 -2.82 25.38
N PHE A 19 18.93 -1.61 24.82
CA PHE A 19 19.37 -1.35 23.45
C PHE A 19 20.84 -0.91 23.40
N ASP A 20 21.70 -1.75 22.81
CA ASP A 20 23.09 -1.38 22.48
C ASP A 20 23.14 -0.62 21.14
N TYR A 21 23.04 0.70 21.22
CA TYR A 21 23.08 1.57 20.03
C TYR A 21 24.48 1.70 19.40
N SER A 22 25.55 1.18 20.02
CA SER A 22 26.89 1.19 19.39
C SER A 22 26.94 0.35 18.11
N LYS A 23 26.06 -0.63 18.00
CA LYS A 23 25.89 -1.50 16.81
C LYS A 23 24.81 -0.99 15.86
N ALA A 24 24.17 0.14 16.15
CA ALA A 24 23.10 0.67 15.32
C ALA A 24 23.67 1.22 14.01
N VAL A 25 23.15 0.72 12.88
CA VAL A 25 23.55 1.17 11.55
C VAL A 25 22.40 1.94 10.92
N ARG A 26 22.60 3.24 10.67
CA ARG A 26 21.62 4.07 9.97
C ARG A 26 21.38 3.49 8.57
N GLY A 27 20.12 3.25 8.23
CA GLY A 27 19.74 2.76 6.90
C GLY A 27 20.21 1.34 6.60
N LYS A 28 20.36 0.47 7.61
CA LYS A 28 20.82 -0.93 7.48
C LYS A 28 20.20 -1.70 6.30
N TYR A 29 18.93 -1.44 5.99
CA TYR A 29 18.18 -2.10 4.90
C TYR A 29 17.72 -1.14 3.78
N TYR A 30 18.15 0.13 3.80
CA TYR A 30 17.64 1.13 2.86
C TYR A 30 17.97 0.78 1.41
N LYS A 31 19.20 0.31 1.14
CA LYS A 31 19.62 -0.09 -0.21
C LYS A 31 18.77 -1.23 -0.74
N ARG A 32 18.56 -2.27 0.08
CA ARG A 32 17.72 -3.42 -0.25
C ARG A 32 16.29 -2.99 -0.61
N ILE A 33 15.69 -2.10 0.18
CA ILE A 33 14.32 -1.60 -0.05
C ILE A 33 14.23 -0.79 -1.34
N LEU A 34 15.25 0.01 -1.65
CA LEU A 34 15.32 0.75 -2.92
C LEU A 34 15.52 -0.18 -4.12
N ASP A 35 16.45 -1.13 -4.02
CA ASP A 35 16.79 -2.08 -5.09
C ASP A 35 15.61 -3.02 -5.41
N GLU A 36 14.87 -3.45 -4.38
CA GLU A 36 13.64 -4.24 -4.52
C GLU A 36 12.45 -3.40 -5.04
N GLY A 37 12.62 -2.08 -5.22
CA GLY A 37 11.60 -1.21 -5.78
C GLY A 37 10.34 -1.14 -4.92
N ALA A 38 10.49 -1.04 -3.60
CA ALA A 38 9.38 -0.96 -2.67
C ALA A 38 8.66 0.39 -2.74
N ASN A 39 7.86 0.58 -3.80
CA ASN A 39 6.99 1.74 -3.93
C ASN A 39 5.76 1.51 -3.04
N VAL A 40 5.79 2.07 -1.82
CA VAL A 40 4.68 1.96 -0.87
C VAL A 40 3.55 2.89 -1.30
N VAL A 41 2.41 2.31 -1.68
CA VAL A 41 1.20 3.06 -2.04
C VAL A 41 0.17 2.86 -0.95
N MET A 42 -0.28 3.97 -0.35
CA MET A 42 -1.34 3.95 0.65
C MET A 42 -2.70 4.05 -0.05
N LEU A 43 -3.60 3.11 0.27
CA LEU A 43 -4.98 3.16 -0.21
C LEU A 43 -5.84 3.98 0.74
N GLU A 44 -6.86 4.63 0.19
CA GLU A 44 -7.89 5.26 1.00
C GLU A 44 -8.64 4.21 1.85
N PRO A 45 -9.14 4.56 3.05
CA PRO A 45 -9.70 3.59 3.99
C PRO A 45 -10.91 2.80 3.47
N ASP A 46 -11.72 3.40 2.60
CA ASP A 46 -12.86 2.74 1.94
C ASP A 46 -12.40 1.69 0.94
N VAL A 47 -11.38 2.00 0.13
CA VAL A 47 -10.78 1.06 -0.83
C VAL A 47 -10.06 -0.05 -0.08
N ALA A 48 -9.28 0.28 0.96
CA ALA A 48 -8.58 -0.71 1.78
C ALA A 48 -9.53 -1.71 2.47
N LYS A 49 -10.75 -1.30 2.81
CA LYS A 49 -11.78 -2.21 3.35
C LYS A 49 -12.34 -3.17 2.31
N ALA A 50 -12.30 -2.80 1.03
CA ALA A 50 -12.83 -3.60 -0.05
C ALA A 50 -11.87 -4.71 -0.52
N PHE A 51 -10.56 -4.55 -0.30
CA PHE A 51 -9.54 -5.49 -0.76
C PHE A 51 -8.73 -6.09 0.40
N VAL A 52 -8.56 -7.41 0.38
CA VAL A 52 -7.86 -8.15 1.45
C VAL A 52 -6.35 -7.96 1.39
N ASP A 53 -5.78 -7.89 0.19
CA ASP A 53 -4.34 -7.74 -0.02
C ASP A 53 -3.99 -7.01 -1.34
N SER A 54 -2.69 -6.80 -1.55
CA SER A 54 -2.16 -6.16 -2.75
C SER A 54 -2.38 -6.99 -4.03
N ALA A 55 -2.50 -8.31 -3.95
CA ALA A 55 -2.74 -9.15 -5.12
C ALA A 55 -4.14 -8.90 -5.67
N ALA A 56 -5.16 -8.87 -4.79
CA ALA A 56 -6.54 -8.58 -5.16
C ALA A 56 -6.69 -7.19 -5.81
N VAL A 57 -6.01 -6.16 -5.28
CA VAL A 57 -6.00 -4.81 -5.86
C VAL A 57 -5.41 -4.82 -7.27
N ASN A 58 -4.24 -5.45 -7.43
CA ASN A 58 -3.54 -5.47 -8.72
C ASN A 58 -4.35 -6.22 -9.80
N ASP A 59 -5.01 -7.31 -9.44
CA ASP A 59 -5.81 -8.07 -10.40
C ASP A 59 -7.08 -7.30 -10.82
N ALA A 60 -7.71 -6.56 -9.91
CA ALA A 60 -8.81 -5.67 -10.25
C ALA A 60 -8.36 -4.56 -11.22
N LEU A 61 -7.23 -3.91 -10.95
CA LEU A 61 -6.68 -2.86 -11.81
C LEU A 61 -6.28 -3.40 -13.20
N ARG A 62 -5.66 -4.59 -13.28
CA ARG A 62 -5.35 -5.25 -14.55
C ARG A 62 -6.61 -5.59 -15.35
N SER A 63 -7.65 -6.05 -14.67
CA SER A 63 -8.94 -6.35 -15.31
C SER A 63 -9.57 -5.10 -15.90
N LEU A 64 -9.52 -3.98 -15.18
CA LEU A 64 -9.98 -2.68 -15.68
C LEU A 64 -9.17 -2.23 -16.91
N LEU A 65 -7.84 -2.33 -16.87
CA LEU A 65 -6.98 -2.00 -18.01
C LEU A 65 -7.31 -2.83 -19.25
N ASN A 66 -7.57 -4.13 -19.07
CA ASN A 66 -7.98 -5.02 -20.16
C ASN A 66 -9.33 -4.59 -20.75
N LEU A 67 -10.31 -4.26 -19.91
CA LEU A 67 -11.61 -3.76 -20.35
C LEU A 67 -11.48 -2.44 -21.13
N THR A 68 -10.65 -1.51 -20.66
CA THR A 68 -10.41 -0.25 -21.38
C THR A 68 -9.78 -0.50 -22.76
N ARG A 69 -8.83 -1.43 -22.86
CA ARG A 69 -8.21 -1.79 -24.15
C ARG A 69 -9.23 -2.38 -25.14
N THR A 70 -10.14 -3.23 -24.68
CA THR A 70 -11.14 -3.85 -25.57
C THR A 70 -12.16 -2.83 -26.07
N THR A 71 -12.63 -1.92 -25.22
CA THR A 71 -13.60 -0.87 -25.61
C THR A 71 -12.98 0.18 -26.53
N GLN A 72 -11.72 0.57 -26.29
CA GLN A 72 -10.97 1.46 -27.20
C GLN A 72 -10.80 0.86 -28.59
N ARG A 73 -10.52 -0.46 -28.69
CA ARG A 73 -10.40 -1.13 -29.98
C ARG A 73 -11.72 -1.12 -30.76
N LEU A 74 -12.84 -1.34 -30.08
CA LEU A 74 -14.16 -1.38 -30.71
C LEU A 74 -14.57 -0.02 -31.27
N THR A 75 -14.36 1.06 -30.51
CA THR A 75 -14.64 2.44 -30.94
C THR A 75 -13.72 2.92 -32.07
N LYS A 76 -12.45 2.50 -32.06
CA LYS A 76 -11.52 2.74 -33.19
C LYS A 76 -11.93 2.00 -34.46
N HIS A 77 -12.54 0.83 -34.34
CA HIS A 77 -12.99 0.05 -35.49
C HIS A 77 -14.32 0.55 -36.08
N SER A 78 -15.24 1.03 -35.24
CA SER A 78 -16.51 1.61 -35.73
C SER A 78 -16.28 2.90 -36.52
N SER A 79 -15.38 3.77 -36.04
CA SER A 79 -15.01 5.02 -36.72
C SER A 79 -14.36 4.77 -38.09
N LYS A 80 -13.46 3.77 -38.23
CA LYS A 80 -12.92 3.38 -39.54
C LYS A 80 -13.99 2.85 -40.50
N ARG A 81 -14.93 2.05 -40.01
CA ARG A 81 -16.01 1.48 -40.84
C ARG A 81 -17.02 2.53 -41.29
N ALA A 82 -17.24 3.58 -40.48
CA ALA A 82 -18.06 4.72 -40.83
C ALA A 82 -17.40 5.61 -41.90
N ILE A 83 -16.08 5.81 -41.82
CA ILE A 83 -15.32 6.56 -42.84
C ILE A 83 -15.30 5.80 -44.17
N ALA A 84 -15.11 4.48 -44.15
CA ALA A 84 -15.06 3.66 -45.37
C ALA A 84 -16.40 3.46 -46.09
N ARG A 85 -17.52 3.88 -45.48
CA ARG A 85 -18.88 3.81 -46.05
C ARG A 85 -19.38 5.15 -46.59
N ARG A 86 -18.54 6.19 -46.53
CA ARG A 86 -18.82 7.54 -47.01
C ARG A 86 -18.02 7.78 -48.29
#